data_AF-A0A6N9L8J3-F1
#
_entry.id   AF-A0A6N9L8J3-F1
#
_cell.length_a   1.000
_cell.length_b   1.000
_cell.length_c   1.000
_cell.angle_alpha   90.00
_cell.angle_beta   90.00
_cell.angle_gamma   90.00
#
_symmetry.space_group_name_H-M   'P 1'
#
loop_
_entity.id
_entity.type
_entity.pdbx_description
1 polymer ?
#
loop_
_entity_poly.entity_id
_entity_poly.type
_entity_poly.pdbx_seq_one_letter_code
_entity_poly.pdbx_strand_id
1 'polypeptide(L)' 'MDDKYKAQKKYAKSHIKKLSCSYPAEFVDTFRDACNTLGVKQSEVIREAMNKIIEQANKSQGD' A
#
# COMPACT_ATOMS: atom_id res chain seq x y z
N MET A 1 30.19 -2.25 -8.86
CA MET A 1 28.94 -1.56 -9.27
C MET A 1 27.99 -1.49 -8.05
N ASP A 2 28.47 -1.05 -6.88
CA ASP A 2 27.84 -1.42 -5.59
C ASP A 2 27.42 -0.23 -4.71
N ASP A 3 27.82 1.00 -5.05
CA ASP A 3 27.57 2.17 -4.20
C ASP A 3 26.29 2.96 -4.52
N LYS A 4 25.81 2.92 -5.77
CA LYS A 4 24.69 3.78 -6.21
C LYS A 4 23.38 3.51 -5.46
N TYR A 5 23.19 2.28 -4.97
CA TYR A 5 21.96 1.85 -4.28
C TYR A 5 22.10 1.79 -2.76
N LYS A 6 23.30 1.99 -2.18
CA LYS A 6 23.50 1.94 -0.72
C LYS A 6 22.70 3.04 -0.01
N ALA A 7 22.74 4.26 -0.53
CA ALA A 7 21.99 5.39 0.02
C ALA A 7 20.47 5.15 -0.05
N GLN A 8 19.97 4.66 -1.19
CA GLN A 8 18.55 4.36 -1.38
C GLN A 8 18.07 3.23 -0.46
N LYS A 9 18.86 2.16 -0.31
CA LYS A 9 18.57 1.06 0.63
C LYS A 9 18.55 1.55 2.08
N LYS A 10 19.50 2.41 2.48
CA LYS A 10 19.56 2.99 3.82
C LYS A 10 18.33 3.84 4.13
N TYR A 11 17.90 4.67 3.17
CA TYR A 11 16.70 5.49 3.30
C TYR A 11 15.42 4.64 3.36
N ALA A 12 15.28 3.68 2.45
CA ALA A 12 14.15 2.76 2.42
C ALA A 12 14.00 2.01 3.75
N LYS A 13 15.11 1.54 4.33
CA LYS A 13 15.10 0.82 5.61
C LYS A 13 14.58 1.67 6.79
N SER A 14 14.82 2.98 6.80
CA SER A 14 14.40 3.85 7.91
C SER A 14 13.06 4.54 7.72
N HIS A 15 12.60 4.75 6.47
CA HIS A 15 11.41 5.55 6.19
C HIS A 15 10.28 4.75 5.54
N ILE A 16 10.55 3.59 4.95
CA ILE A 16 9.51 2.75 4.32
C ILE A 16 9.14 1.62 5.28
N LYS A 17 7.91 1.65 5.77
CA LYS A 17 7.32 0.54 6.52
C LYS A 17 6.49 -0.33 5.59
N LYS A 18 6.66 -1.65 5.70
CA LYS A 18 5.82 -2.63 4.98
C LYS A 18 4.59 -2.94 5.83
N LEU A 19 3.40 -2.79 5.24
CA LEU A 19 2.17 -3.34 5.79
C LEU A 19 2.03 -4.78 5.29
N SER A 20 1.93 -5.75 6.21
CA SER A 20 1.72 -7.16 5.87
C SER A 20 0.44 -7.67 6.52
N CYS A 21 -0.43 -8.23 5.69
CA CYS A 21 -1.65 -8.93 6.08
C CYS A 21 -1.80 -10.15 5.16
N SER A 22 -2.44 -11.20 5.69
CA SER A 22 -2.68 -12.44 4.95
C SER A 22 -4.18 -12.61 4.75
N TYR A 23 -4.57 -12.96 3.53
CA TYR A 23 -5.95 -13.21 3.13
C TYR A 23 -6.04 -14.56 2.40
N PRO A 24 -7.24 -15.17 2.30
CA PRO A 24 -7.46 -16.35 1.47
C PRO A 24 -7.00 -16.10 0.03
N ALA A 25 -6.37 -17.11 -0.59
CA ALA A 25 -5.81 -16.98 -1.93
C ALA A 25 -6.88 -16.59 -2.96
N GLU A 26 -8.04 -17.24 -2.94
CA GLU A 26 -9.17 -16.98 -3.85
C GLU A 26 -9.64 -15.52 -3.78
N PHE A 27 -9.62 -14.93 -2.59
CA PHE A 27 -9.99 -13.52 -2.39
C PHE A 27 -8.95 -12.58 -3.04
N VAL A 28 -7.66 -12.88 -2.84
CA VAL A 28 -6.57 -12.08 -3.42
C VAL A 28 -6.55 -12.19 -4.94
N ASP A 29 -6.78 -13.39 -5.49
CA ASP A 29 -6.87 -13.61 -6.92
C ASP A 29 -8.06 -12.86 -7.54
N THR A 30 -9.25 -12.95 -6.92
CA THR A 30 -10.43 -12.20 -7.35
C THR A 30 -10.18 -10.69 -7.33
N PHE A 31 -9.53 -10.19 -6.27
CA PHE A 31 -9.16 -8.78 -6.16
C PHE A 31 -8.18 -8.35 -7.26
N ARG A 32 -7.15 -9.16 -7.56
CA ARG A 32 -6.22 -8.92 -8.65
C ARG A 32 -6.95 -8.83 -9.99
N ASP A 33 -7.83 -9.77 -10.27
CA ASP A 33 -8.51 -9.86 -11.56
C ASP A 33 -9.51 -8.72 -11.75
N ALA A 34 -10.18 -8.30 -10.67
CA ALA A 34 -10.99 -7.08 -10.65
C ALA A 34 -10.13 -5.83 -10.94
N CYS A 35 -8.96 -5.70 -10.31
CA CYS A 35 -8.06 -4.57 -10.58
C CYS A 35 -7.60 -4.54 -12.04
N ASN A 36 -7.27 -5.71 -12.61
CA ASN A 36 -6.89 -5.83 -14.02
C ASN A 36 -8.03 -5.44 -14.97
N THR A 37 -9.25 -5.89 -14.67
CA THR A 37 -10.45 -5.58 -15.47
C THR A 37 -10.75 -4.08 -15.46
N LEU A 38 -10.57 -3.43 -14.32
CA LEU A 38 -10.76 -1.98 -14.16
C LEU A 38 -9.56 -1.16 -14.63
N GLY A 39 -8.45 -1.79 -15.01
CA GLY A 39 -7.22 -1.10 -15.43
C GLY A 39 -6.51 -0.33 -14.30
N VAL A 40 -6.77 -0.68 -13.04
CA VAL A 40 -6.20 -0.01 -11.86
C VAL A 40 -5.09 -0.83 -11.21
N LYS A 41 -4.16 -0.17 -10.51
CA LYS A 41 -3.09 -0.85 -9.79
C LYS A 41 -3.55 -1.24 -8.38
N GLN A 42 -3.26 -2.47 -7.95
CA GLN A 42 -3.57 -2.93 -6.59
C GLN A 42 -3.03 -1.98 -5.51
N SER A 43 -1.81 -1.45 -5.69
CA SER A 43 -1.18 -0.53 -4.74
C SER A 43 -1.89 0.82 -4.65
N GLU A 44 -2.56 1.26 -5.72
CA GLU A 44 -3.35 2.49 -5.74
C GLU A 44 -4.65 2.30 -4.96
N VAL A 45 -5.37 1.20 -5.22
CA VAL A 45 -6.59 0.85 -4.50
C VAL A 45 -6.34 0.70 -3.00
N ILE A 46 -5.27 0.00 -2.62
CA ILE A 46 -4.89 -0.16 -1.20
C ILE A 46 -4.53 1.21 -0.58
N ARG A 47 -3.79 2.05 -1.30
CA ARG A 47 -3.43 3.40 -0.82
C ARG A 47 -4.66 4.28 -0.62
N GLU A 48 -5.62 4.24 -1.54
CA GLU A 48 -6.86 4.98 -1.45
C GLU A 48 -7.68 4.53 -0.23
N ALA A 49 -7.78 3.21 -0.01
CA ALA A 49 -8.43 2.66 1.18
C ALA A 49 -7.74 3.13 2.48
N MET A 50 -6.40 3.10 2.53
CA MET A 50 -5.64 3.61 3.68
C MET A 50 -5.89 5.11 3.91
N ASN A 51 -5.88 5.92 2.84
CA ASN A 51 -6.14 7.36 2.93
C ASN A 51 -7.55 7.66 3.46
N LYS A 52 -8.59 6.94 2.99
CA LYS A 52 -9.96 7.09 3.47
C LYS A 52 -10.07 6.87 4.98
N ILE A 53 -9.38 5.85 5.52
CA ILE A 53 -9.35 5.58 6.96
C ILE A 53 -8.61 6.70 7.73
N ILE A 54 -7.48 7.18 7.20
CA ILE A 54 -6.74 8.30 7.81
C ILE A 54 -7.59 9.57 7.83
N GLU A 55 -8.26 9.90 6.72
CA GLU A 55 -9.14 11.07 6.64
C GLU A 55 -10.32 10.98 7.60
N GLN A 56 -10.93 9.80 7.73
CA GLN A 56 -11.98 9.56 8.72
C GLN A 56 -11.47 9.77 10.14
N ALA A 57 -10.30 9.19 10.48
CA ALA A 57 -9.70 9.34 11.79
C ALA A 57 -9.37 10.82 12.11
N ASN A 58 -8.81 11.56 11.15
CA ASN A 58 -8.47 12.97 11.33
C ASN A 58 -9.71 13.86 11.48
N LYS A 59 -10.80 13.55 10.76
CA LYS A 59 -12.08 14.27 10.93
C LYS A 59 -12.69 14.01 12.31
N SER A 60 -12.63 12.78 12.81
CA SER A 60 -13.14 12.41 14.13
C SER A 60 -12.32 12.95 15.31
N GLN A 61 -11.10 13.44 15.08
CA GLN A 61 -10.25 14.08 16.12
C GLN A 61 -10.42 15.61 16.17
N GLY A 62 -11.28 16.17 15.30
CA GLY A 62 -11.51 17.61 15.18
C GLY A 62 -12.87 18.12 15.67
N ASP A 63 -13.69 17.27 16.31
CA ASP A 63 -14.94 17.62 16.99
C ASP A 63 -14.78 17.61 18.52
#